data_AF-G2FYV1-F1
#
_entry.id   AF-G2FYV1-F1
#
_cell.length_a   1.000
_cell.length_b   1.000
_cell.length_c   1.000
_cell.angle_alpha   90.00
_cell.angle_beta   90.00
_cell.angle_gamma   90.00
#
_symmetry.space_group_name_H-M   'P 1'
#
loop_
_entity.id
_entity.type
_entity.pdbx_description
1 polymer ?
#
loop_
_entity_poly.entity_id
_entity_poly.type
_entity_poly.pdbx_seq_one_letter_code
_entity_poly.pdbx_strand_id
1 'polypeptide(L)'
;MSLNIDKRCFQLDETIVHSILNIHNTQMKAALVTIIRTEGSTPRDLGTQMVVIENGQTIGTIGGGTAEKVISKRTMSFLTADNEVQTDIHRVTISQETVTDKLSVCGANMDVLIEPVLKKDFWQFTQGLQASGKDAVIVTSLFSPFTKSILDLNGNHLFGQTQTGLLLSAKKLQEICSSKRAEVVGIYEESCWLVEPLVITERLLILGAGHVAREVAFYAKPLDFHLCRNCDLESSDRRRVS
;
A
#
# COMPACT_ATOMS: atom_id res chain seq x y z
N MET A 1 -19.71 -22.69 -28.94
CA MET A 1 -20.30 -23.10 -27.66
C MET A 1 -19.49 -22.41 -26.57
N SER A 2 -19.99 -21.28 -26.09
CA SER A 2 -19.24 -20.33 -25.27
C SER A 2 -19.18 -20.82 -23.83
N LEU A 3 -17.96 -21.05 -23.31
CA LEU A 3 -17.72 -21.32 -21.91
C LEU A 3 -17.92 -20.03 -21.11
N ASN A 4 -19.11 -19.92 -20.53
CA ASN A 4 -19.51 -18.86 -19.63
C ASN A 4 -18.87 -19.14 -18.26
N ILE A 5 -17.68 -18.61 -18.03
CA ILE A 5 -17.00 -18.70 -16.73
C ILE A 5 -17.67 -17.67 -15.81
N ASP A 6 -18.37 -18.19 -14.80
CA ASP A 6 -19.17 -17.45 -13.82
C ASP A 6 -18.31 -16.38 -13.12
N LYS A 7 -18.64 -15.10 -13.34
CA LYS A 7 -17.96 -13.91 -12.79
C LYS A 7 -18.31 -13.65 -11.32
N ARG A 8 -18.50 -14.68 -10.49
CA ARG A 8 -18.94 -14.51 -9.10
C ARG A 8 -18.07 -15.32 -8.16
N CYS A 9 -17.46 -14.59 -7.23
CA CYS A 9 -16.69 -15.09 -6.08
C CYS A 9 -15.22 -15.44 -6.34
N PHE A 10 -14.35 -14.42 -6.50
CA PHE A 10 -12.95 -14.41 -6.01
C PHE A 10 -12.36 -13.01 -6.28
N GLN A 11 -12.59 -12.07 -5.37
CA GLN A 11 -11.79 -10.86 -5.26
C GLN A 11 -11.47 -10.71 -3.78
N LEU A 12 -10.38 -11.37 -3.37
CA LEU A 12 -9.59 -10.92 -2.23
C LEU A 12 -9.27 -9.45 -2.49
N ASP A 13 -9.49 -8.55 -1.53
CA ASP A 13 -8.95 -7.20 -1.64
C ASP A 13 -7.43 -7.33 -1.84
N GLU A 14 -6.96 -6.95 -3.02
CA GLU A 14 -5.57 -7.13 -3.41
C GLU A 14 -4.76 -6.07 -2.67
N THR A 15 -3.97 -6.50 -1.68
CA THR A 15 -2.94 -5.63 -1.11
C THR A 15 -1.98 -5.19 -2.23
N ILE A 16 -1.29 -4.06 -2.05
CA ILE A 16 -0.24 -3.61 -2.99
C ILE A 16 0.77 -4.74 -3.28
N VAL A 17 1.14 -5.51 -2.25
CA VAL A 17 2.03 -6.69 -2.38
C VAL A 17 1.44 -7.75 -3.33
N HIS A 18 0.17 -8.13 -3.14
CA HIS A 18 -0.48 -9.10 -4.02
C HIS A 18 -0.56 -8.61 -5.46
N SER A 19 -0.91 -7.33 -5.62
CA SER A 19 -1.03 -6.68 -6.92
C SER A 19 0.30 -6.64 -7.67
N ILE A 20 1.39 -6.32 -6.97
CA ILE A 20 2.76 -6.37 -7.50
C ILE A 20 3.14 -7.78 -7.95
N LEU A 21 2.82 -8.80 -7.15
CA LEU A 21 3.09 -10.19 -7.51
C LEU A 21 2.30 -10.62 -8.76
N ASN A 22 1.08 -10.11 -8.93
CA ASN A 22 0.28 -10.33 -10.14
C ASN A 22 0.92 -9.64 -11.36
N ILE A 23 1.37 -8.40 -11.22
CA ILE A 23 2.06 -7.66 -12.30
C ILE A 23 3.32 -8.42 -12.76
N HIS A 24 4.10 -9.00 -11.86
CA HIS A 24 5.27 -9.81 -12.24
C HIS A 24 4.93 -11.00 -13.15
N ASN A 25 3.69 -11.50 -13.13
CA ASN A 25 3.24 -12.57 -14.01
C ASN A 25 2.85 -12.06 -15.41
N THR A 26 2.68 -10.76 -15.59
CA THR A 26 2.24 -10.12 -16.86
C THR A 26 3.39 -9.61 -17.74
N GLN A 27 4.64 -9.67 -17.24
CA GLN A 27 5.84 -9.05 -17.85
C GLN A 27 5.75 -7.54 -18.10
N MET A 28 4.72 -6.86 -17.59
CA MET A 28 4.59 -5.41 -17.73
C MET A 28 5.52 -4.66 -16.78
N LYS A 29 6.07 -3.54 -17.24
CA LYS A 29 6.77 -2.60 -16.36
C LYS A 29 5.77 -1.90 -15.43
N ALA A 30 6.17 -1.70 -14.18
CA ALA A 30 5.42 -0.94 -13.21
C ALA A 30 6.35 -0.21 -12.25
N ALA A 31 5.84 0.88 -11.67
CA ALA A 31 6.51 1.66 -10.66
C ALA A 31 5.62 1.78 -9.42
N LEU A 32 6.25 1.70 -8.26
CA LEU A 32 5.65 1.97 -6.97
C LEU A 32 5.81 3.46 -6.65
N VAL A 33 4.72 4.07 -6.21
CA VAL A 33 4.66 5.46 -5.78
C VAL A 33 4.30 5.46 -4.29
N THR A 34 5.13 6.08 -3.46
CA THR A 34 4.95 6.12 -2.01
C THR A 34 5.00 7.55 -1.51
N ILE A 35 4.04 7.97 -0.68
CA ILE A 35 4.08 9.28 -0.02
C ILE A 35 5.17 9.27 1.05
N ILE A 36 6.19 10.12 0.89
CA ILE A 36 7.34 10.20 1.80
C ILE A 36 7.39 11.50 2.60
N ARG A 37 6.62 12.52 2.19
CA ARG A 37 6.47 13.76 2.95
C ARG A 37 5.09 14.35 2.71
N THR A 38 4.51 14.93 3.75
CA THR A 38 3.26 15.68 3.68
C THR A 38 3.39 16.97 4.46
N GLU A 39 2.96 18.09 3.89
CA GLU A 39 2.90 19.40 4.55
C GLU A 39 1.52 20.02 4.33
N GLY A 40 0.94 20.60 5.38
CA GLY A 40 -0.43 21.11 5.34
C GLY A 40 -1.48 20.00 5.31
N SER A 41 -2.67 20.31 4.81
CA SER A 41 -3.82 19.39 4.82
C SER A 41 -3.82 18.49 3.59
N THR A 42 -2.97 17.46 3.62
CA THR A 42 -2.96 16.41 2.58
C THR A 42 -4.04 15.34 2.86
N PRO A 43 -4.62 14.72 1.83
CA PRO A 43 -5.72 13.75 1.99
C PRO A 43 -5.28 12.36 2.46
N ARG A 44 -3.97 12.06 2.46
CA ARG A 44 -3.41 10.74 2.77
C ARG A 44 -2.16 10.86 3.63
N ASP A 45 -1.93 9.84 4.44
CA ASP A 45 -0.81 9.77 5.37
C ASP A 45 0.48 9.29 4.68
N LEU A 46 1.62 9.53 5.33
CA LEU A 46 2.92 8.96 4.98
C LEU A 46 2.83 7.43 4.80
N GLY A 47 3.57 6.90 3.83
CA GLY A 47 3.57 5.47 3.49
C GLY A 47 2.36 5.01 2.68
N THR A 48 1.43 5.91 2.32
CA THR A 48 0.38 5.55 1.36
C THR A 48 1.00 5.26 0.00
N GLN A 49 0.58 4.15 -0.61
CA GLN A 49 1.17 3.62 -1.84
C GLN A 49 0.16 3.56 -2.99
N MET A 50 0.68 3.70 -4.20
CA MET A 50 -0.02 3.44 -5.46
C MET A 50 0.96 2.80 -6.43
N VAL A 51 0.50 1.84 -7.22
CA VAL A 51 1.26 1.26 -8.33
C VAL A 51 0.74 1.82 -9.64
N VAL A 52 1.65 2.22 -10.52
CA VAL A 52 1.35 2.64 -11.89
C VAL A 52 1.97 1.62 -12.84
N ILE A 53 1.17 1.07 -13.75
CA ILE A 53 1.58 0.07 -14.74
C ILE A 53 1.77 0.77 -16.09
N GLU A 54 2.69 0.29 -16.93
CA GLU A 54 3.00 0.89 -18.25
C GLU A 54 1.82 0.92 -19.24
N ASN A 55 0.74 0.18 -18.96
CA ASN A 55 -0.51 0.24 -19.73
C ASN A 55 -1.44 1.39 -19.27
N GLY A 56 -1.02 2.20 -18.29
CA GLY A 56 -1.77 3.31 -17.72
C GLY A 56 -2.73 2.94 -16.59
N GLN A 57 -2.85 1.65 -16.24
CA GLN A 57 -3.64 1.23 -15.08
C GLN A 57 -2.94 1.60 -13.78
N THR A 58 -3.73 1.95 -12.77
CA THR A 58 -3.27 2.23 -11.41
C THR A 58 -3.93 1.31 -10.39
N ILE A 59 -3.20 0.96 -9.34
CA ILE A 59 -3.68 0.16 -8.21
C ILE A 59 -3.34 0.90 -6.92
N GLY A 60 -4.31 1.02 -6.01
CA GLY A 60 -4.20 1.92 -4.86
C GLY A 60 -4.43 3.38 -5.24
N THR A 61 -4.35 4.27 -4.25
CA THR A 61 -4.52 5.71 -4.43
C THR A 61 -3.70 6.46 -3.39
N ILE A 62 -3.08 7.56 -3.81
CA ILE A 62 -2.35 8.49 -2.95
C ILE A 62 -3.16 9.74 -2.58
N GLY A 63 -4.48 9.71 -2.81
CA GLY A 63 -5.39 10.79 -2.40
C GLY A 63 -6.33 11.30 -3.49
N GLY A 64 -6.25 10.77 -4.72
CA GLY A 64 -7.13 11.15 -5.83
C GLY A 64 -6.89 12.57 -6.35
N GLY A 65 -7.80 13.03 -7.22
CA GLY A 65 -7.81 14.40 -7.73
C GLY A 65 -6.68 14.75 -8.70
N THR A 66 -6.29 16.03 -8.72
CA THR A 66 -5.28 16.56 -9.64
C THR A 66 -3.87 16.04 -9.34
N ALA A 67 -3.53 15.88 -8.06
CA ALA A 67 -2.21 15.37 -7.64
C ALA A 67 -1.93 13.97 -8.20
N GLU A 68 -2.89 13.05 -8.05
CA GLU A 68 -2.75 11.68 -8.56
C GLU A 68 -2.57 11.64 -10.08
N LYS A 69 -3.24 12.52 -10.83
CA LYS A 69 -3.07 12.64 -12.29
C LYS A 69 -1.68 13.15 -12.68
N VAL A 70 -1.18 14.17 -11.97
CA VAL A 70 0.17 14.72 -12.21
C VAL A 70 1.23 13.65 -11.96
N ILE A 71 1.10 12.95 -10.83
CA ILE A 71 2.03 11.89 -10.43
C ILE A 71 1.95 10.72 -11.39
N SER A 72 0.75 10.24 -11.75
CA SER A 72 0.59 9.16 -12.72
C SER A 72 1.21 9.51 -14.07
N LYS A 73 1.02 10.75 -14.56
CA LYS A 73 1.64 11.22 -15.81
C LYS A 73 3.17 11.26 -15.72
N ARG A 74 3.71 11.72 -14.60
CA ARG A 74 5.16 11.72 -14.33
C ARG A 74 5.70 10.30 -14.30
N THR A 75 5.07 9.40 -13.56
CA THR A 75 5.44 7.98 -13.47
C THR A 75 5.39 7.29 -14.84
N MET A 76 4.35 7.53 -15.63
CA MET A 76 4.24 7.00 -16.98
C MET A 76 5.41 7.42 -17.87
N SER A 77 5.89 8.67 -17.75
CA SER A 77 7.05 9.11 -18.54
C SER A 77 8.33 8.33 -18.23
N PHE A 78 8.48 7.82 -17.01
CA PHE A 78 9.59 6.95 -16.64
C PHE A 78 9.41 5.52 -17.16
N LEU A 79 8.19 4.99 -17.12
CA LEU A 79 7.90 3.63 -17.59
C LEU A 79 8.07 3.47 -19.11
N THR A 80 7.71 4.50 -19.87
CA THR A 80 7.80 4.50 -21.35
C THR A 80 9.16 4.90 -21.89
N ALA A 81 10.10 5.35 -21.04
CA ALA A 81 11.44 5.66 -21.49
C ALA A 81 12.20 4.37 -21.88
N ASP A 82 13.07 4.47 -22.89
CA ASP A 82 13.93 3.35 -23.32
C ASP A 82 14.99 2.96 -22.27
N ASN A 83 15.24 3.84 -21.30
CA ASN A 83 16.18 3.62 -20.21
C ASN A 83 15.54 2.84 -19.06
N GLU A 84 16.38 2.26 -18.18
CA GLU A 84 15.88 1.70 -16.92
C GLU A 84 15.13 2.76 -16.11
N VAL A 85 14.01 2.36 -15.52
CA VAL A 85 13.19 3.21 -14.66
C VAL A 85 14.03 3.61 -13.45
N GLN A 86 14.36 4.89 -13.36
CA GLN A 86 15.12 5.43 -12.24
C GLN A 86 14.21 5.83 -11.09
N THR A 87 14.74 5.77 -9.88
CA THR A 87 14.07 6.29 -8.70
C THR A 87 14.10 7.82 -8.70
N ASP A 88 12.95 8.46 -8.48
CA ASP A 88 12.78 9.92 -8.44
C ASP A 88 12.01 10.32 -7.17
N ILE A 89 12.33 11.47 -6.60
CA ILE A 89 11.48 12.10 -5.58
C ILE A 89 10.81 13.30 -6.23
N HIS A 90 9.49 13.26 -6.31
CA HIS A 90 8.69 14.30 -6.95
C HIS A 90 7.83 15.05 -5.93
N ARG A 91 7.97 16.37 -5.90
CA ARG A 91 7.14 17.26 -5.09
C ARG A 91 5.93 17.75 -5.87
N VAL A 92 4.76 17.64 -5.26
CA VAL A 92 3.49 18.12 -5.81
C VAL A 92 2.84 19.10 -4.85
N THR A 93 2.46 20.26 -5.38
CA THR A 93 1.66 21.25 -4.67
C THR A 93 0.19 21.08 -5.02
N ILE A 94 -0.62 20.90 -3.99
CA ILE A 94 -2.07 20.80 -4.07
C ILE A 94 -2.63 22.20 -3.77
N SER A 95 -2.87 22.98 -4.83
CA SER A 95 -3.68 24.19 -4.76
C SER A 95 -5.10 23.84 -5.16
N GLN A 96 -6.08 24.08 -4.27
CA GLN A 96 -7.47 24.09 -4.72
C GLN A 96 -7.65 25.37 -5.54
N GLU A 97 -7.87 25.21 -6.85
CA GLU A 97 -8.34 26.31 -7.69
C GLU A 97 -9.78 26.65 -7.29
N THR A 98 -9.96 27.47 -6.25
CA THR A 98 -11.22 28.17 -6.03
C THR A 98 -11.24 29.43 -6.87
N VAL A 99 -11.92 29.34 -8.02
CA VAL A 99 -12.54 30.49 -8.67
C VAL A 99 -13.54 31.09 -7.67
N THR A 100 -13.53 32.42 -7.56
CA THR A 100 -14.36 33.32 -6.73
C THR A 100 -13.79 33.75 -5.37
N ASP A 101 -13.80 35.08 -5.25
CA ASP A 101 -13.31 35.96 -4.21
C ASP A 101 -13.32 35.43 -2.75
N LYS A 102 -12.19 35.69 -2.08
CA LYS A 102 -11.97 35.70 -0.63
C LYS A 102 -12.12 34.37 0.10
N LEU A 103 -11.00 33.68 0.34
CA LEU A 103 -10.62 33.01 1.60
C LEU A 103 -9.21 32.41 1.43
N SER A 104 -8.33 32.62 2.41
CA SER A 104 -6.97 32.06 2.41
C SER A 104 -7.02 30.53 2.41
N VAL A 105 -6.84 29.90 1.26
CA VAL A 105 -6.76 28.44 1.17
C VAL A 105 -5.35 28.01 1.56
N CYS A 106 -5.22 27.30 2.68
CA CYS A 106 -3.98 26.61 3.04
C CYS A 106 -3.66 25.58 1.93
N GLY A 107 -2.67 25.87 1.09
CA GLY A 107 -2.12 24.89 0.15
C GLY A 107 -1.46 23.73 0.90
N ALA A 108 -1.50 22.53 0.32
CA ALA A 108 -0.80 21.37 0.85
C ALA A 108 0.32 20.95 -0.12
N ASN A 109 1.44 20.49 0.40
CA ASN A 109 2.51 19.89 -0.41
C ASN A 109 2.67 18.43 -0.03
N MET A 110 3.04 17.62 -1.02
CA MET A 110 3.45 16.24 -0.78
C MET A 110 4.66 15.89 -1.62
N ASP A 111 5.60 15.16 -1.03
CA ASP A 111 6.70 14.55 -1.77
C ASP A 111 6.41 13.06 -1.90
N VAL A 112 6.54 12.54 -3.12
CA VAL A 112 6.38 11.11 -3.42
C VAL A 112 7.67 10.53 -3.94
N LEU A 113 8.01 9.34 -3.45
CA LEU A 113 9.03 8.49 -4.03
C LEU A 113 8.41 7.70 -5.17
N ILE A 114 8.99 7.78 -6.36
CA ILE A 114 8.64 6.96 -7.53
C ILE A 114 9.80 6.01 -7.75
N GLU A 115 9.58 4.71 -7.65
CA GLU A 115 10.63 3.70 -7.78
C GLU A 115 10.15 2.54 -8.67
N PRO A 116 11.05 1.88 -9.42
CA PRO A 116 10.69 0.64 -10.11
C PRO A 116 10.22 -0.41 -9.10
N VAL A 117 9.21 -1.19 -9.49
CA VAL A 117 8.82 -2.37 -8.71
C VAL A 117 10.02 -3.31 -8.64
N LEU A 118 10.47 -3.61 -7.41
CA LEU A 118 11.60 -4.53 -7.18
C LEU A 118 11.33 -5.93 -7.71
N LYS A 119 12.38 -6.75 -7.74
CA LYS A 119 12.29 -8.15 -8.16
C LYS A 119 11.25 -8.93 -7.35
N LYS A 120 10.67 -9.95 -8.01
CA LYS A 120 9.58 -10.78 -7.50
C LYS A 120 9.90 -11.44 -6.15
N ASP A 121 11.16 -11.81 -5.91
CA ASP A 121 11.64 -12.45 -4.69
C ASP A 121 11.45 -11.56 -3.45
N PHE A 122 11.69 -10.25 -3.56
CA PHE A 122 11.44 -9.28 -2.50
C PHE A 122 9.97 -9.35 -2.05
N TRP A 123 9.05 -9.23 -2.99
CA TRP A 123 7.61 -9.22 -2.72
C TRP A 123 7.06 -10.57 -2.28
N GLN A 124 7.64 -11.68 -2.76
CA GLN A 124 7.32 -13.02 -2.27
C GLN A 124 7.72 -13.20 -0.81
N PHE A 125 8.91 -12.69 -0.43
CA PHE A 125 9.35 -12.71 0.95
C PHE A 125 8.44 -11.84 1.84
N THR A 126 8.09 -10.63 1.38
CA THR A 126 7.12 -9.74 2.04
C THR A 126 5.78 -10.44 2.29
N GLN A 127 5.22 -11.08 1.26
CA GLN A 127 3.97 -11.83 1.38
C GLN A 127 4.08 -13.00 2.36
N GLY A 128 5.22 -13.71 2.35
CA GLY A 128 5.49 -14.80 3.30
C GLY A 128 5.50 -14.32 4.75
N LEU A 129 6.10 -13.15 5.02
CA LEU A 129 6.06 -12.54 6.35
C LEU A 129 4.64 -12.17 6.77
N GLN A 130 3.87 -11.49 5.91
CA GLN A 130 2.47 -11.15 6.18
C GLN A 130 1.63 -12.39 6.49
N ALA A 131 1.79 -13.47 5.73
CA ALA A 131 1.07 -14.72 5.94
C ALA A 131 1.48 -15.43 7.24
N SER A 132 2.75 -15.30 7.64
CA SER A 132 3.25 -15.91 8.89
C SER A 132 2.83 -15.17 10.16
N GLY A 133 2.29 -13.95 10.03
CA GLY A 133 1.92 -13.09 11.15
C GLY A 133 3.11 -12.55 11.94
N LYS A 134 4.32 -12.57 11.37
CA LYS A 134 5.52 -12.00 12.00
C LYS A 134 5.59 -10.50 11.75
N ASP A 135 5.79 -9.75 12.83
CA ASP A 135 6.02 -8.32 12.74
C ASP A 135 7.38 -8.03 12.09
N ALA A 136 7.35 -7.13 11.12
CA ALA A 136 8.51 -6.65 10.39
C ALA A 136 8.25 -5.24 9.89
N VAL A 137 9.31 -4.58 9.44
CA VAL A 137 9.22 -3.28 8.76
C VAL A 137 9.89 -3.35 7.40
N ILE A 138 9.36 -2.62 6.44
CA ILE A 138 10.05 -2.27 5.20
C ILE A 138 10.77 -0.95 5.46
N VAL A 139 12.05 -0.90 5.12
CA VAL A 139 12.87 0.31 5.23
C VAL A 139 13.34 0.71 3.84
N THR A 140 13.06 1.95 3.46
CA THR A 140 13.44 2.52 2.16
C THR A 140 14.32 3.75 2.39
N SER A 141 15.57 3.73 1.91
CA SER A 141 16.42 4.93 1.91
C SER A 141 15.83 5.98 0.98
N LEU A 142 15.74 7.21 1.46
CA LEU A 142 15.26 8.37 0.70
C LEU A 142 16.39 9.16 0.03
N PHE A 143 17.61 8.61 0.08
CA PHE A 143 18.78 9.11 -0.62
C PHE A 143 19.40 8.02 -1.46
N SER A 144 20.02 8.42 -2.58
CA SER A 144 20.79 7.52 -3.44
C SER A 144 21.80 6.73 -2.59
N PRO A 145 21.82 5.39 -2.66
CA PRO A 145 21.27 4.56 -3.75
C PRO A 145 19.82 4.03 -3.57
N PHE A 146 18.98 4.67 -2.75
CA PHE A 146 17.55 4.35 -2.55
C PHE A 146 17.30 2.88 -2.17
N THR A 147 18.14 2.34 -1.28
CA THR A 147 18.08 0.94 -0.88
C THR A 147 16.79 0.58 -0.18
N LYS A 148 16.21 -0.58 -0.51
CA LYS A 148 15.04 -1.13 0.18
C LYS A 148 15.36 -2.46 0.85
N SER A 149 14.92 -2.61 2.09
CA SER A 149 15.19 -3.78 2.93
C SER A 149 14.01 -4.11 3.82
N ILE A 150 14.03 -5.32 4.37
CA ILE A 150 13.06 -5.78 5.36
C ILE A 150 13.82 -6.10 6.64
N LEU A 151 13.38 -5.54 7.76
CA LEU A 151 13.98 -5.77 9.08
C LEU A 151 12.94 -6.37 10.04
N ASP A 152 13.40 -7.14 11.02
CA ASP A 152 12.58 -7.50 12.19
C ASP A 152 12.51 -6.35 13.20
N LEU A 153 11.72 -6.51 14.27
CA LEU A 153 11.57 -5.50 15.32
C LEU A 153 12.81 -5.32 16.23
N ASN A 154 13.82 -6.17 16.09
CA ASN A 154 15.10 -6.03 16.78
C ASN A 154 16.14 -5.27 15.93
N GLY A 155 15.80 -4.95 14.67
CA GLY A 155 16.69 -4.32 13.71
C GLY A 155 17.55 -5.31 12.93
N ASN A 156 17.28 -6.61 13.04
CA ASN A 156 18.00 -7.62 12.24
C ASN A 156 17.52 -7.56 10.79
N HIS A 157 18.48 -7.62 9.87
CA HIS A 157 18.19 -7.71 8.44
C HIS A 157 17.58 -9.07 8.10
N LEU A 158 16.43 -9.05 7.42
CA LEU A 158 15.73 -10.25 6.96
C LEU A 158 15.90 -10.46 5.45
N PHE A 159 15.76 -9.38 4.66
CA PHE A 159 15.83 -9.46 3.20
C PHE A 159 16.11 -8.09 2.55
N GLY A 160 16.52 -8.10 1.29
CA GLY A 160 16.76 -6.90 0.49
C GLY A 160 18.17 -6.32 0.65
N GLN A 161 18.34 -5.05 0.30
CA GLN A 161 19.63 -4.38 0.27
C GLN A 161 20.09 -3.96 1.68
N THR A 162 21.38 -3.68 1.85
CA THR A 162 21.92 -3.18 3.13
C THR A 162 21.61 -1.69 3.30
N GLN A 163 21.21 -1.29 4.51
CA GLN A 163 20.98 0.11 4.86
C GLN A 163 22.21 0.70 5.55
N THR A 164 23.05 1.41 4.80
CA THR A 164 24.27 2.05 5.33
C THR A 164 23.92 3.25 6.20
N GLY A 165 24.40 3.28 7.45
CA GLY A 165 24.20 4.42 8.35
C GLY A 165 22.85 4.45 9.09
N LEU A 166 21.97 3.48 8.83
CA LEU A 166 20.71 3.35 9.54
C LEU A 166 20.95 2.94 11.00
N LEU A 167 20.62 3.83 11.93
CA LEU A 167 20.65 3.57 13.37
C LEU A 167 19.21 3.61 13.91
N LEU A 168 18.58 2.44 14.00
CA LEU A 168 17.26 2.28 14.59
C LEU A 168 17.32 1.40 15.83
N SER A 169 16.77 1.90 16.94
CA SER A 169 16.61 1.09 18.14
C SER A 169 15.41 0.14 17.99
N ALA A 170 15.49 -1.04 18.61
CA ALA A 170 14.37 -1.98 18.67
C ALA A 170 13.09 -1.32 19.24
N LYS A 171 13.25 -0.43 20.23
CA LYS A 171 12.15 0.35 20.81
C LYS A 171 11.43 1.20 19.74
N LYS A 172 12.18 1.90 18.89
CA LYS A 172 11.61 2.73 17.82
C LYS A 172 10.87 1.88 16.78
N LEU A 173 11.43 0.72 16.41
CA LEU A 173 10.78 -0.22 15.50
C LEU A 173 9.46 -0.76 16.05
N GLN A 174 9.44 -1.10 17.34
CA GLN A 174 8.23 -1.55 18.04
C GLN A 174 7.16 -0.44 18.12
N GLU A 175 7.56 0.81 18.37
CA GLU A 175 6.66 1.98 18.38
C GLU A 175 6.00 2.17 16.99
N ILE A 176 6.80 2.14 15.92
CA ILE A 176 6.31 2.27 14.53
C ILE A 176 5.32 1.14 14.22
N CYS A 177 5.70 -0.11 14.50
CA CYS A 177 4.84 -1.27 14.26
C CYS A 177 3.53 -1.20 15.06
N SER A 178 3.58 -0.84 16.34
CA SER A 178 2.41 -0.71 17.20
C SER A 178 1.45 0.39 16.74
N SER A 179 1.99 1.49 16.21
CA SER A 179 1.20 2.61 15.68
C SER A 179 0.52 2.29 14.35
N LYS A 180 0.99 1.25 13.63
CA LYS A 180 0.60 0.89 12.26
C LYS A 180 0.73 2.06 11.26
N ARG A 181 1.62 3.02 11.55
CA ARG A 181 1.87 4.19 10.72
C ARG A 181 3.31 4.20 10.25
N ALA A 182 3.50 4.58 9.00
CA ALA A 182 4.85 4.80 8.49
C ALA A 182 5.45 6.06 9.10
N GLU A 183 6.78 6.06 9.23
CA GLU A 183 7.53 7.19 9.77
C GLU A 183 8.80 7.42 8.95
N VAL A 184 9.16 8.68 8.76
CA VAL A 184 10.48 9.04 8.24
C VAL A 184 11.43 9.25 9.39
N VAL A 185 12.53 8.51 9.38
CA VAL A 185 13.59 8.55 10.40
C VAL A 185 14.89 9.05 9.80
N GLY A 186 15.73 9.69 10.61
CA GLY A 186 17.03 10.23 10.20
C GLY A 186 17.05 11.74 10.06
N ILE A 187 18.04 12.26 9.34
CA ILE A 187 18.30 13.69 9.14
C ILE A 187 18.02 14.01 7.67
N TYR A 188 17.00 14.85 7.42
CA TYR A 188 16.46 15.16 6.07
C TYR A 188 17.48 15.73 5.07
N GLU A 189 18.65 16.18 5.53
CA GLU A 189 19.69 16.76 4.69
C GLU A 189 20.89 15.83 4.46
N GLU A 190 20.93 14.67 5.13
CA GLU A 190 22.08 13.76 5.08
C GLU A 190 21.65 12.32 4.80
N SER A 191 20.77 11.78 5.64
CA SER A 191 20.38 10.38 5.59
C SER A 191 19.02 10.18 6.23
N CYS A 192 18.02 9.91 5.40
CA CYS A 192 16.65 9.62 5.82
C CYS A 192 16.17 8.30 5.24
N TRP A 193 15.30 7.65 6.01
CA TRP A 193 14.63 6.42 5.63
C TRP A 193 13.15 6.54 5.92
N LEU A 194 12.33 6.07 4.98
CA LEU A 194 10.95 5.73 5.27
C LEU A 194 10.93 4.34 5.90
N VAL A 195 10.28 4.22 7.06
CA VAL A 195 10.05 2.97 7.77
C VAL A 195 8.56 2.68 7.78
N GLU A 196 8.16 1.61 7.10
CA GLU A 196 6.77 1.21 6.92
C GLU A 196 6.52 -0.09 7.67
N PRO A 197 5.55 -0.15 8.61
CA PRO A 197 5.21 -1.40 9.25
C PRO A 197 4.55 -2.36 8.25
N LEU A 198 4.94 -3.63 8.28
CA LEU A 198 4.24 -4.69 7.55
C LEU A 198 2.92 -5.00 8.27
N VAL A 199 1.89 -4.21 7.96
CA VAL A 199 0.56 -4.40 8.55
C VAL A 199 -0.06 -5.67 8.00
N ILE A 200 -0.44 -6.56 8.92
CA ILE A 200 -1.31 -7.70 8.62
C ILE A 200 -2.73 -7.14 8.51
N THR A 201 -3.39 -7.39 7.38
CA THR A 201 -4.79 -7.04 7.13
C THR A 201 -5.68 -7.55 8.27
N GLU A 202 -6.42 -6.64 8.90
CA GLU A 202 -7.27 -6.99 10.04
C GLU A 202 -8.41 -7.90 9.59
N ARG A 203 -8.63 -8.99 10.32
CA ARG A 203 -9.72 -9.91 10.02
C ARG A 203 -10.98 -9.41 10.70
N LEU A 204 -11.98 -9.02 9.92
CA LEU A 204 -13.33 -8.79 10.45
C LEU A 204 -14.09 -10.11 10.43
N LEU A 205 -14.28 -10.70 11.61
CA LEU A 205 -15.15 -11.84 11.80
C LEU A 205 -16.59 -11.36 11.93
N ILE A 206 -17.43 -11.68 10.94
CA ILE A 206 -18.86 -11.41 11.00
C ILE A 206 -19.56 -12.70 11.42
N LEU A 207 -20.11 -12.71 12.64
CA LEU A 207 -20.87 -13.83 13.18
C LEU A 207 -22.36 -13.70 12.80
N GLY A 208 -22.87 -14.69 12.07
CA GLY A 208 -24.23 -14.70 11.53
C GLY A 208 -24.31 -14.28 10.06
N ALA A 209 -25.31 -14.81 9.34
CA ALA A 209 -25.51 -14.59 7.91
C ALA A 209 -26.86 -13.92 7.58
N GLY A 210 -27.44 -13.21 8.55
CA GLY A 210 -28.66 -12.43 8.36
C GLY A 210 -28.43 -11.20 7.47
N HIS A 211 -29.52 -10.52 7.12
CA HIS A 211 -29.50 -9.32 6.25
C HIS A 211 -28.53 -8.25 6.76
N VAL A 212 -28.44 -8.04 8.07
CA VAL A 212 -27.50 -7.08 8.68
C VAL A 212 -26.04 -7.46 8.43
N ALA A 213 -25.67 -8.73 8.60
CA ALA A 213 -24.32 -9.22 8.34
C ALA A 213 -23.89 -9.05 6.88
N ARG A 214 -24.85 -9.14 5.94
CA ARG A 214 -24.60 -8.89 4.52
C ARG A 214 -24.24 -7.44 4.25
N GLU A 215 -24.98 -6.50 4.84
CA GLU A 215 -24.75 -5.07 4.67
C GLU A 215 -23.46 -4.63 5.39
N VAL A 216 -23.18 -5.17 6.59
CA VAL A 216 -21.90 -4.95 7.28
C VAL A 216 -20.73 -5.45 6.42
N ALA A 217 -20.83 -6.65 5.84
CA ALA A 217 -19.81 -7.17 4.93
C ALA A 217 -19.62 -6.29 3.68
N PHE A 218 -20.70 -5.70 3.16
CA PHE A 218 -20.64 -4.82 1.99
C PHE A 218 -19.85 -3.54 2.27
N TYR A 219 -20.08 -2.89 3.42
CA TYR A 219 -19.35 -1.67 3.81
C TYR A 219 -17.95 -1.95 4.39
N ALA A 220 -17.72 -3.12 4.95
CA ALA A 220 -16.40 -3.49 5.48
C ALA A 220 -15.39 -3.83 4.38
N LYS A 221 -15.85 -4.26 3.20
CA LYS A 221 -14.97 -4.63 2.09
C LYS A 221 -14.06 -3.48 1.63
N PRO A 222 -14.57 -2.25 1.38
CA PRO A 222 -13.70 -1.10 1.05
C PRO A 222 -12.76 -0.62 2.17
N LEU A 223 -12.84 -1.19 3.38
CA LEU A 223 -12.05 -0.79 4.55
C LEU A 223 -10.89 -1.76 4.82
N ASP A 224 -10.49 -2.57 3.82
CA ASP A 224 -9.37 -3.52 3.87
C ASP A 224 -9.50 -4.63 4.94
N PHE A 225 -10.73 -4.95 5.37
CA PHE A 225 -10.95 -6.07 6.28
C PHE A 225 -10.99 -7.42 5.56
N HIS A 226 -10.26 -8.41 6.07
CA HIS A 226 -10.46 -9.81 5.68
C HIS A 226 -11.73 -10.39 6.31
N LEU A 227 -12.75 -10.60 5.48
CA LEU A 227 -14.05 -11.09 5.91
C LEU A 227 -14.05 -12.62 6.09
N CYS A 228 -14.30 -13.08 7.31
CA CYS A 228 -14.65 -14.47 7.59
C CYS A 228 -16.12 -14.51 8.00
N ARG A 229 -16.95 -15.26 7.27
CA ARG A 229 -18.35 -15.52 7.67
C ARG A 229 -18.40 -16.87 8.34
N ASN A 230 -18.79 -16.91 9.62
CA ASN A 230 -19.11 -18.16 10.28
C ASN A 230 -20.62 -18.35 10.32
N CYS A 231 -21.11 -19.45 9.74
CA CYS A 231 -22.51 -19.82 9.71
C CYS A 231 -22.74 -21.05 10.60
N ASP A 232 -22.73 -20.86 11.92
CA ASP A 232 -23.23 -21.88 12.83
C ASP A 232 -24.75 -21.70 12.96
N LEU A 233 -25.47 -22.13 11.93
CA LEU A 233 -26.85 -22.53 12.07
C LEU A 233 -26.85 -24.05 11.93
N GLU A 234 -26.83 -24.74 13.07
CA GLU A 234 -27.43 -26.08 13.12
C GLU A 234 -28.82 -25.94 12.50
N SER A 235 -28.97 -26.50 11.32
CA SER A 235 -30.26 -26.69 10.68
C SER A 235 -31.07 -27.59 11.61
N SER A 236 -31.84 -26.97 12.50
CA SER A 236 -32.91 -27.63 13.23
C SER A 236 -33.97 -28.01 12.21
N ASP A 237 -33.75 -29.23 11.72
CA ASP A 237 -34.65 -30.16 11.08
C ASP A 237 -36.11 -29.94 11.54
N ARG A 238 -36.87 -29.14 10.78
CA ARG A 238 -38.34 -29.26 10.73
C ARG A 238 -38.69 -30.04 9.47
N ARG A 239 -38.46 -31.35 9.55
CA ARG A 239 -39.12 -32.36 8.75
C ARG A 239 -40.64 -32.15 8.81
N ARG A 240 -41.26 -32.15 7.62
CA ARG A 240 -42.68 -32.50 7.45
C ARG A 240 -42.95 -33.83 8.14
N VAL A 241 -43.91 -33.85 9.06
CA VAL A 241 -44.80 -34.99 9.30
C VAL A 241 -46.20 -34.41 9.54
N SER A 242 -47.16 -35.00 8.82
CA SER A 242 -48.61 -34.72 8.68
C SER A 242 -48.99 -33.40 8.01
#